data_AF-A0A354U6D8-F1
#
_entry.id   AF-A0A354U6D8-F1
#
_cell.length_a   1.000
_cell.length_b   1.000
_cell.length_c   1.000
_cell.angle_alpha   90.00
_cell.angle_beta   90.00
_cell.angle_gamma   90.00
#
_symmetry.space_group_name_H-M   'P 1'
#
loop_
_entity.id
_entity.type
_entity.pdbx_description
1 polymer ?
#
loop_
_entity_poly.entity_id
_entity_poly.type
_entity_poly.pdbx_seq_one_letter_code
_entity_poly.pdbx_strand_id
1 'polypeptide(L)'
;MAEKESPGMLEKVKRGIMTAFESGSSVKKVPIAGTNLPARLARCDTAYNALTELFKLQLYKFDDAARFKYYTIGLTLVNVVIDNLTFIYREHSPVSAAVKKTEDPCMPLLFSCRKILELLKISAETSIEMAKNERGIEQFAGPLAIAKSRLVDDSIGDTEVNLLHGVSELFDLISLPMRKAADQRRRLLPKNSMKRYLRAEREFSQHYAELCGFIPSAK
;
A
#
# COMPACT_ATOMS: atom_id res chain seq x y z
N MET A 1 -34.20 -55.87 24.89
CA MET A 1 -33.05 -55.28 25.63
C MET A 1 -31.95 -55.03 24.61
N ALA A 2 -31.67 -53.76 24.29
CA ALA A 2 -30.66 -53.42 23.28
C ALA A 2 -29.31 -53.28 23.98
N GLU A 3 -28.39 -54.20 23.66
CA GLU A 3 -27.00 -54.16 24.11
C GLU A 3 -26.32 -52.91 23.54
N LYS A 4 -25.86 -52.02 24.44
CA LYS A 4 -25.04 -50.87 24.06
C LYS A 4 -23.63 -51.37 23.76
N GLU A 5 -23.30 -51.50 22.48
CA GLU A 5 -21.94 -51.74 22.02
C GLU A 5 -21.01 -50.64 22.56
N SER A 6 -20.00 -51.06 23.32
CA SER A 6 -18.92 -50.20 23.78
C SER A 6 -18.13 -49.70 22.55
N PRO A 7 -17.96 -48.38 22.34
CA PRO A 7 -17.20 -47.88 21.20
C PRO A 7 -15.75 -48.38 21.28
N GLY A 8 -15.35 -49.11 20.23
CA GLY A 8 -14.04 -49.74 20.11
C GLY A 8 -12.89 -48.74 20.17
N MET A 9 -11.68 -49.26 20.41
CA MET A 9 -10.45 -48.46 20.58
C MET A 9 -10.23 -47.46 19.44
N LEU A 10 -10.63 -47.82 18.21
CA LEU A 10 -10.56 -46.95 17.03
C LEU A 10 -11.47 -45.72 17.12
N GLU A 11 -12.67 -45.86 17.69
CA GLU A 11 -13.61 -44.76 17.90
C GLU A 11 -13.20 -43.87 19.07
N LYS A 12 -12.50 -44.43 20.08
CA LYS A 12 -11.83 -43.64 21.12
C LYS A 12 -10.63 -42.87 20.57
N VAL A 13 -9.86 -43.44 19.64
CA VAL A 13 -8.75 -42.76 18.96
C VAL A 13 -9.29 -41.68 18.01
N LYS A 14 -10.36 -41.93 17.25
CA LYS A 14 -11.05 -40.90 16.45
C LYS A 14 -11.57 -39.76 17.30
N ARG A 15 -12.23 -40.07 18.43
CA ARG A 15 -12.65 -39.04 19.40
C ARG A 15 -11.47 -38.29 19.97
N GLY A 16 -10.39 -38.99 20.34
CA GLY A 16 -9.15 -38.39 20.83
C GLY A 16 -8.53 -37.42 19.83
N ILE A 17 -8.50 -37.78 18.54
CA ILE A 17 -8.03 -36.92 17.45
C ILE A 17 -8.98 -35.74 17.24
N MET A 18 -10.30 -35.94 17.23
CA MET A 18 -11.26 -34.83 17.13
C MET A 18 -11.18 -33.87 18.33
N THR A 19 -11.00 -34.38 19.55
CA THR A 19 -10.84 -33.55 20.77
C THR A 19 -9.45 -32.93 20.92
N ALA A 20 -8.43 -33.45 20.22
CA ALA A 20 -7.11 -32.83 20.14
C ALA A 20 -7.09 -31.59 19.23
N PHE A 21 -8.13 -31.41 18.39
CA PHE A 21 -8.39 -30.18 17.65
C PHE A 21 -9.30 -29.18 18.39
N GLU A 22 -9.85 -29.53 19.56
CA GLU A 22 -10.76 -28.65 20.32
C GLU A 22 -10.33 -28.38 21.77
N SER A 23 -9.23 -28.95 22.27
CA SER A 23 -8.74 -28.67 23.63
C SER A 23 -7.51 -27.74 23.68
N GLY A 24 -7.69 -26.54 23.14
CA GLY A 24 -6.88 -25.38 23.50
C GLY A 24 -7.61 -24.55 24.55
N SER A 25 -7.14 -24.64 25.80
CA SER A 25 -7.74 -23.96 26.94
C SER A 25 -7.98 -22.46 26.68
N SER A 26 -9.13 -22.02 27.17
CA SER A 26 -9.64 -20.66 27.15
C SER A 26 -8.76 -19.70 27.96
N VAL A 27 -7.67 -19.22 27.37
CA VAL A 27 -7.28 -17.82 27.54
C VAL A 27 -7.62 -17.15 26.23
N LYS A 28 -8.76 -16.43 26.19
CA LYS A 28 -9.04 -15.47 25.13
C LYS A 28 -7.99 -14.34 25.22
N LYS A 29 -6.77 -14.61 24.78
CA LYS A 29 -5.91 -13.58 24.22
C LYS A 29 -6.64 -13.16 22.96
N VAL A 30 -7.56 -12.19 23.08
CA VAL A 30 -7.91 -11.37 21.92
C VAL A 30 -6.57 -10.84 21.45
N PRO A 31 -6.04 -11.29 20.30
CA PRO A 31 -4.76 -10.79 19.88
C PRO A 31 -4.93 -9.28 19.75
N ILE A 32 -4.00 -8.51 20.32
CA ILE A 32 -4.03 -7.03 20.23
C ILE A 32 -4.15 -6.59 18.75
N ALA A 33 -3.72 -7.47 17.82
CA ALA A 33 -3.96 -7.40 16.38
C ALA A 33 -5.46 -7.43 15.98
N GLY A 34 -6.29 -8.30 16.56
CA GLY A 34 -7.74 -8.30 16.34
C GLY A 34 -8.42 -7.03 16.84
N THR A 35 -7.86 -6.39 17.88
CA THR A 35 -8.29 -5.05 18.27
C THR A 35 -7.84 -3.98 17.30
N ASN A 36 -6.68 -4.05 16.63
CA ASN A 36 -6.23 -2.96 15.75
C ASN A 36 -6.50 -3.19 14.24
N LEU A 37 -6.97 -4.39 13.87
CA LEU A 37 -7.26 -4.74 12.48
C LEU A 37 -8.19 -3.74 11.77
N PRO A 38 -9.31 -3.29 12.35
CA PRO A 38 -10.21 -2.37 11.66
C PRO A 38 -9.55 -1.05 11.30
N ALA A 39 -8.70 -0.52 12.19
CA ALA A 39 -7.97 0.72 11.94
C ALA A 39 -6.86 0.54 10.91
N ARG A 40 -6.15 -0.60 10.92
CA ARG A 40 -5.13 -0.92 9.90
C ARG A 40 -5.73 -1.14 8.52
N LEU A 41 -6.87 -1.82 8.43
CA LEU A 41 -7.63 -1.98 7.19
C LEU A 41 -8.06 -0.62 6.65
N ALA A 42 -8.67 0.21 7.50
CA ALA A 42 -9.07 1.56 7.12
C ALA A 42 -7.87 2.37 6.61
N ARG A 43 -6.75 2.38 7.36
CA ARG A 43 -5.52 3.07 6.97
C ARG A 43 -5.00 2.62 5.61
N CYS A 44 -4.98 1.31 5.36
CA CYS A 44 -4.57 0.72 4.09
C CYS A 44 -5.48 1.20 2.95
N ASP A 45 -6.79 1.02 3.09
CA ASP A 45 -7.78 1.34 2.07
C ASP A 45 -7.76 2.84 1.76
N THR A 46 -7.70 3.70 2.79
CA THR A 46 -7.64 5.16 2.62
C THR A 46 -6.33 5.63 1.99
N ALA A 47 -5.19 5.03 2.35
CA ALA A 47 -3.90 5.38 1.76
C ALA A 47 -3.87 5.00 0.28
N TYR A 48 -4.42 3.84 -0.07
CA TYR A 48 -4.54 3.39 -1.46
C TYR A 48 -5.45 4.31 -2.28
N ASN A 49 -6.59 4.72 -1.73
CA ASN A 49 -7.50 5.66 -2.39
C ASN A 49 -6.82 7.02 -2.61
N ALA A 50 -6.17 7.58 -1.58
CA ALA A 50 -5.46 8.85 -1.69
C ALA A 50 -4.32 8.79 -2.72
N LEU A 51 -3.60 7.66 -2.76
CA LEU A 51 -2.55 7.41 -3.75
C LEU A 51 -3.11 7.37 -5.18
N THR A 52 -4.26 6.71 -5.36
CA THR A 52 -4.94 6.65 -6.66
C THR A 52 -5.39 8.04 -7.12
N GLU A 53 -5.96 8.86 -6.22
CA GLU A 53 -6.33 10.24 -6.54
C GLU A 53 -5.10 11.11 -6.87
N LEU A 54 -3.97 10.88 -6.18
CA LEU A 54 -2.73 11.62 -6.42
C LEU A 54 -2.21 11.43 -7.85
N PHE A 55 -2.28 10.21 -8.39
CA PHE A 55 -1.83 9.93 -9.75
C PHE A 55 -2.83 10.30 -10.85
N LYS A 56 -4.06 10.70 -10.48
CA LYS A 56 -4.95 11.38 -11.43
C LYS A 56 -4.54 12.83 -11.66
N LEU A 57 -3.73 13.40 -10.77
CA LEU A 57 -3.12 14.69 -11.03
C LEU A 57 -2.14 14.54 -12.20
N GLN A 58 -2.15 15.49 -13.12
CA GLN A 58 -1.20 15.55 -14.23
C GLN A 58 0.17 16.00 -13.71
N LEU A 59 0.84 15.16 -12.90
CA LEU A 59 2.05 15.50 -12.13
C LEU A 59 3.18 16.05 -13.01
N TYR A 60 3.27 15.57 -14.26
CA TYR A 60 4.23 16.05 -15.27
C TYR A 60 4.08 17.54 -15.62
N LYS A 61 2.95 18.19 -15.27
CA LYS A 61 2.73 19.63 -15.50
C LYS A 61 3.21 20.51 -14.36
N PHE A 62 3.60 19.92 -13.22
CA PHE A 62 4.07 20.68 -12.07
C PHE A 62 5.56 21.03 -12.19
N ASP A 63 5.98 22.07 -11.48
CA ASP A 63 7.39 22.40 -11.32
C ASP A 63 8.13 21.31 -10.52
N ASP A 64 9.46 21.30 -10.60
CA ASP A 64 10.29 20.26 -9.99
C ASP A 64 10.09 20.14 -8.48
N ALA A 65 9.88 21.26 -7.78
CA ALA A 65 9.67 21.28 -6.34
C ALA A 65 8.33 20.64 -5.95
N ALA A 66 7.27 20.95 -6.69
CA ALA A 66 5.97 20.34 -6.54
C ALA A 66 5.99 18.85 -6.94
N ARG A 67 6.66 18.48 -8.03
CA ARG A 67 6.87 17.08 -8.43
C ARG A 67 7.57 16.29 -7.33
N PHE A 68 8.70 16.79 -6.82
CA PHE A 68 9.43 16.18 -5.71
C PHE A 68 8.55 15.99 -4.46
N LYS A 69 7.76 17.00 -4.10
CA LYS A 69 6.81 16.92 -2.98
C LYS A 69 5.79 15.81 -3.20
N TYR A 70 5.15 15.76 -4.37
CA TYR A 70 4.12 14.76 -4.65
C TYR A 70 4.70 13.35 -4.77
N TYR A 71 5.89 13.16 -5.33
CA TYR A 71 6.56 11.84 -5.33
C TYR A 71 6.89 11.37 -3.92
N THR A 72 7.30 12.28 -3.05
CA THR A 72 7.54 11.98 -1.62
C THR A 72 6.24 11.57 -0.91
N ILE A 73 5.13 12.27 -1.17
CA ILE A 73 3.82 11.90 -0.64
C ILE A 73 3.37 10.54 -1.18
N GLY A 74 3.48 10.32 -2.49
CA GLY A 74 3.14 9.04 -3.14
C GLY A 74 3.93 7.87 -2.54
N LEU A 75 5.23 8.05 -2.33
CA LEU A 75 6.09 7.05 -1.69
C LEU A 75 5.66 6.77 -0.24
N THR A 76 5.28 7.80 0.51
CA THR A 76 4.77 7.65 1.87
C THR A 76 3.48 6.81 1.89
N LEU A 77 2.53 7.13 1.00
CA LEU A 77 1.25 6.42 0.92
C LEU A 77 1.43 4.97 0.46
N VAL A 78 2.27 4.70 -0.55
CA VAL A 78 2.48 3.32 -1.03
C VAL A 78 3.15 2.45 0.04
N ASN A 79 4.08 3.00 0.83
CA ASN A 79 4.68 2.30 1.96
C ASN A 79 3.63 1.97 3.03
N VAL A 80 2.72 2.90 3.35
CA VAL A 80 1.60 2.65 4.26
C VAL A 80 0.71 1.49 3.76
N VAL A 81 0.42 1.44 2.47
CA VAL A 81 -0.36 0.35 1.86
C VAL A 81 0.38 -0.98 2.02
N ILE A 82 1.65 -1.04 1.59
CA ILE A 82 2.50 -2.24 1.65
C ILE A 82 2.63 -2.76 3.08
N ASP A 83 2.92 -1.90 4.04
CA ASP A 83 3.13 -2.26 5.44
C ASP A 83 1.85 -2.83 6.06
N ASN A 84 0.71 -2.20 5.80
CA ASN A 84 -0.57 -2.67 6.34
C ASN A 84 -1.04 -3.96 5.66
N LEU A 85 -0.91 -4.08 4.33
CA LEU A 85 -1.22 -5.33 3.63
C LEU A 85 -0.34 -6.49 4.13
N THR A 86 0.96 -6.25 4.29
CA THR A 86 1.90 -7.25 4.84
C THR A 86 1.46 -7.71 6.22
N PHE A 87 1.10 -6.76 7.10
CA PHE A 87 0.60 -7.09 8.43
C PHE A 87 -0.71 -7.90 8.37
N ILE A 88 -1.69 -7.44 7.60
CA ILE A 88 -3.00 -8.09 7.46
C ILE A 88 -2.82 -9.51 6.92
N TYR A 89 -1.99 -9.70 5.90
CA TYR A 89 -1.75 -11.00 5.28
C TYR A 89 -1.08 -11.99 6.26
N ARG A 90 -0.08 -11.53 7.03
CA ARG A 90 0.63 -12.36 8.02
C ARG A 90 -0.27 -12.80 9.18
N GLU A 91 -1.16 -11.94 9.64
CA GLU A 91 -2.02 -12.19 10.80
C GLU A 91 -3.32 -12.93 10.46
N HIS A 92 -3.85 -12.75 9.23
CA HIS A 92 -5.17 -13.27 8.85
C HIS A 92 -5.18 -14.37 7.79
N SER A 93 -4.03 -14.85 7.30
CA SER A 93 -4.00 -16.05 6.46
C SER A 93 -4.35 -17.28 7.32
N PRO A 94 -5.57 -17.86 7.23
CA PRO A 94 -5.97 -19.02 8.01
C PRO A 94 -5.47 -20.32 7.36
N VAL A 95 -4.63 -20.20 6.33
CA VAL A 95 -4.25 -21.32 5.50
C VAL A 95 -3.02 -21.98 6.11
N SER A 96 -3.09 -23.30 6.27
CA SER A 96 -2.00 -24.21 6.60
C SER A 96 -0.63 -23.66 6.19
N ALA A 97 0.39 -23.86 7.03
CA ALA A 97 1.78 -23.45 6.80
C ALA A 97 2.33 -23.81 5.38
N ALA A 98 1.67 -24.72 4.65
CA ALA A 98 1.95 -25.05 3.25
C ALA A 98 1.54 -23.97 2.21
N VAL A 99 0.56 -23.11 2.48
CA VAL A 99 0.06 -22.06 1.53
C VAL A 99 0.55 -20.65 1.88
N LYS A 100 1.32 -20.51 2.98
CA LYS A 100 2.05 -19.27 3.35
C LYS A 100 2.99 -18.72 2.27
N LYS A 101 3.17 -19.43 1.14
CA LYS A 101 4.03 -19.05 0.02
C LYS A 101 3.36 -18.17 -1.05
N THR A 102 2.05 -17.97 -1.01
CA THR A 102 1.37 -17.15 -2.03
C THR A 102 1.15 -15.72 -1.53
N GLU A 103 2.13 -14.84 -1.72
CA GLU A 103 1.97 -13.41 -1.43
C GLU A 103 0.68 -12.84 -2.07
N ASP A 104 0.11 -11.80 -1.45
CA ASP A 104 -1.03 -11.08 -2.06
C ASP A 104 -0.65 -10.68 -3.50
N PRO A 105 -1.48 -11.03 -4.50
CA PRO A 105 -1.13 -10.86 -5.91
C PRO A 105 -0.88 -9.39 -6.30
N CYS A 106 -1.32 -8.43 -5.48
CA CYS A 106 -1.07 -6.99 -5.70
C CYS A 106 0.31 -6.56 -5.18
N MET A 107 0.93 -7.31 -4.27
CA MET A 107 2.19 -6.92 -3.61
C MET A 107 3.35 -6.71 -4.58
N PRO A 108 3.63 -7.60 -5.56
CA PRO A 108 4.69 -7.37 -6.53
C PRO A 108 4.51 -6.07 -7.31
N LEU A 109 3.27 -5.76 -7.70
CA LEU A 109 2.94 -4.55 -8.47
C LEU A 109 3.03 -3.29 -7.58
N LEU A 110 2.65 -3.37 -6.30
CA LEU A 110 2.85 -2.29 -5.34
C LEU A 110 4.34 -2.01 -5.08
N PHE A 111 5.17 -3.06 -4.99
CA PHE A 111 6.63 -2.90 -4.89
C PHE A 111 7.23 -2.27 -6.15
N SER A 112 6.73 -2.61 -7.34
CA SER A 112 7.12 -1.95 -8.59
C SER A 112 6.71 -0.48 -8.59
N CYS A 113 5.49 -0.15 -8.18
CA CYS A 113 5.03 1.24 -8.03
C CYS A 113 5.95 2.03 -7.08
N ARG A 114 6.29 1.44 -5.93
CA ARG A 114 7.21 2.02 -4.95
C ARG A 114 8.59 2.32 -5.56
N LYS A 115 9.18 1.38 -6.29
CA LYS A 115 10.48 1.58 -6.95
C LYS A 115 10.42 2.67 -8.00
N ILE A 116 9.36 2.71 -8.81
CA ILE A 116 9.21 3.77 -9.81
C ILE A 116 9.07 5.14 -9.11
N LEU A 117 8.29 5.22 -8.04
CA LEU A 117 8.18 6.43 -7.21
C LEU A 117 9.51 6.89 -6.61
N GLU A 118 10.36 5.96 -6.18
CA GLU A 118 11.73 6.27 -5.73
C GLU A 118 12.57 6.88 -6.85
N LEU A 119 12.50 6.32 -8.06
CA LEU A 119 13.19 6.87 -9.23
C LEU A 119 12.66 8.24 -9.63
N LEU A 120 11.33 8.43 -9.64
CA LEU A 120 10.68 9.72 -9.92
C LEU A 120 11.11 10.79 -8.90
N LYS A 121 11.21 10.43 -7.62
CA LYS A 121 11.71 11.34 -6.58
C LYS A 121 13.16 11.75 -6.85
N ILE A 122 14.03 10.78 -7.17
CA ILE A 122 15.45 11.04 -7.48
C ILE A 122 15.56 11.92 -8.75
N SER A 123 14.73 11.66 -9.76
CA SER A 123 14.61 12.48 -10.97
C SER A 123 14.35 13.95 -10.63
N ALA A 124 13.26 14.22 -9.90
CA ALA A 124 12.91 15.58 -9.51
C ALA A 124 13.98 16.25 -8.62
N GLU A 125 14.59 15.51 -7.71
CA GLU A 125 15.69 16.02 -6.87
C GLU A 125 16.92 16.39 -7.72
N THR A 126 17.22 15.59 -8.75
CA THR A 126 18.33 15.85 -9.67
C THR A 126 18.08 17.09 -10.51
N SER A 127 16.89 17.26 -11.08
CA SER A 127 16.54 18.48 -11.83
C SER A 127 16.62 19.74 -10.96
N ILE A 128 16.15 19.68 -9.70
CA ILE A 128 16.31 20.80 -8.74
C ILE A 128 17.78 21.16 -8.53
N GLU A 129 18.65 20.16 -8.34
CA GLU A 129 20.08 20.39 -8.13
C GLU A 129 20.78 20.90 -9.39
N MET A 130 20.40 20.42 -10.57
CA MET A 130 20.92 20.92 -11.85
C MET A 130 20.55 22.39 -12.06
N ALA A 131 19.30 22.76 -11.80
CA ALA A 131 18.82 24.14 -11.91
C ALA A 131 19.55 25.11 -10.96
N LYS A 132 19.86 24.68 -9.72
CA LYS A 132 20.65 25.48 -8.77
C LYS A 132 22.08 25.74 -9.26
N ASN A 133 22.69 24.76 -9.93
CA ASN A 133 24.10 24.78 -10.30
C ASN A 133 24.36 25.37 -11.71
N GLU A 134 23.32 25.61 -12.51
CA GLU A 134 23.44 26.05 -13.91
C GLU A 134 24.29 27.32 -14.07
N ARG A 135 24.11 28.33 -13.20
CA ARG A 135 24.90 29.58 -13.23
C ARG A 135 26.38 29.38 -12.92
N GLY A 136 26.73 28.44 -12.04
CA GLY A 136 28.11 28.12 -11.70
C GLY A 136 28.81 27.37 -12.84
N ILE A 137 28.07 26.48 -13.51
CA ILE A 137 28.55 25.74 -14.68
C ILE A 137 28.79 26.69 -15.86
N GLU A 138 27.89 27.65 -16.10
CA GLU A 138 28.05 28.66 -17.14
C GLU A 138 29.35 29.45 -16.99
N GLN A 139 29.61 29.95 -15.79
CA GLN A 139 30.79 30.78 -15.51
C GLN A 139 32.10 29.98 -15.56
N PHE A 140 32.08 28.70 -15.23
CA PHE A 140 33.29 27.86 -15.15
C PHE A 140 33.60 27.09 -16.44
N ALA A 141 32.59 26.50 -17.07
CA ALA A 141 32.74 25.54 -18.17
C ALA A 141 32.22 26.05 -19.52
N GLY A 142 31.59 27.23 -19.55
CA GLY A 142 31.13 27.90 -20.76
C GLY A 142 29.85 27.32 -21.39
N PRO A 143 29.40 27.89 -22.53
CA PRO A 143 28.07 27.62 -23.09
C PRO A 143 27.83 26.17 -23.53
N LEU A 144 28.86 25.47 -23.99
CA LEU A 144 28.74 24.07 -24.43
C LEU A 144 28.42 23.12 -23.27
N ALA A 145 28.94 23.40 -22.07
CA ALA A 145 28.66 22.60 -20.88
C ALA A 145 27.20 22.75 -20.43
N ILE A 146 26.66 23.96 -20.50
CA ILE A 146 25.24 24.23 -20.23
C ILE A 146 24.35 23.52 -21.25
N ALA A 147 24.67 23.59 -22.54
CA ALA A 147 23.89 22.91 -23.58
C ALA A 147 23.83 21.39 -23.33
N LYS A 148 24.94 20.77 -22.92
CA LYS A 148 24.95 19.35 -22.50
C LYS A 148 24.14 19.10 -21.24
N SER A 149 24.21 19.99 -20.26
CA SER A 149 23.41 19.89 -19.02
C SER A 149 21.91 19.94 -19.34
N ARG A 150 21.46 20.82 -20.24
CA ARG A 150 20.06 20.90 -20.66
C ARG A 150 19.60 19.66 -21.42
N LEU A 151 20.44 19.10 -22.30
CA LEU A 151 20.13 17.83 -22.97
C LEU A 151 19.93 16.67 -21.98
N VAL A 152 20.69 16.67 -20.88
CA VAL A 152 20.51 15.68 -19.81
C VAL A 152 19.19 15.92 -19.09
N ASP A 153 18.84 17.17 -18.78
CA ASP A 153 17.57 17.51 -18.12
C ASP A 153 16.34 17.16 -18.99
N ASP A 154 16.41 17.41 -20.31
CA ASP A 154 15.36 16.99 -21.26
C ASP A 154 15.17 15.46 -21.24
N SER A 155 16.28 14.70 -21.24
CA SER A 155 16.25 13.23 -21.16
C SER A 155 15.69 12.72 -19.82
N ILE A 156 15.98 13.42 -18.72
CA ILE A 156 15.38 13.16 -17.40
C ILE A 156 13.86 13.38 -17.49
N GLY A 157 13.42 14.50 -18.08
CA GLY A 157 12.02 14.83 -18.29
C GLY A 157 11.26 13.76 -19.08
N ASP A 158 11.80 13.31 -20.22
CA ASP A 158 11.23 12.25 -21.04
C ASP A 158 11.13 10.92 -20.28
N THR A 159 12.17 10.58 -19.53
CA THR A 159 12.18 9.38 -18.68
C THR A 159 11.11 9.47 -17.60
N GLU A 160 10.93 10.64 -16.98
CA GLU A 160 9.95 10.88 -15.93
C GLU A 160 8.52 10.70 -16.43
N VAL A 161 8.19 11.24 -17.62
CA VAL A 161 6.87 11.07 -18.25
C VAL A 161 6.58 9.59 -18.51
N ASN A 162 7.56 8.84 -19.03
CA ASN A 162 7.41 7.40 -19.27
C ASN A 162 7.20 6.62 -17.97
N LEU A 163 7.94 6.96 -16.90
CA LEU A 163 7.76 6.36 -15.58
C LEU A 163 6.39 6.67 -14.98
N LEU A 164 5.88 7.89 -15.14
CA LEU A 164 4.53 8.27 -14.71
C LEU A 164 3.43 7.50 -15.44
N HIS A 165 3.58 7.29 -16.76
CA HIS A 165 2.69 6.42 -17.51
C HIS A 165 2.75 4.97 -16.98
N GLY A 166 3.95 4.43 -16.75
CA GLY A 166 4.12 3.10 -16.17
C GLY A 166 3.44 2.95 -14.80
N VAL A 167 3.51 3.97 -13.94
CA VAL A 167 2.78 3.96 -12.65
C VAL A 167 1.28 3.95 -12.88
N SER A 168 0.77 4.76 -13.81
CA SER A 168 -0.66 4.83 -14.13
C SER A 168 -1.19 3.48 -14.62
N GLU A 169 -0.47 2.82 -15.52
CA GLU A 169 -0.81 1.47 -16.00
C GLU A 169 -0.81 0.44 -14.87
N LEU A 170 0.16 0.50 -13.95
CA LEU A 170 0.18 -0.37 -12.79
C LEU A 170 -1.05 -0.14 -11.90
N PHE A 171 -1.47 1.11 -11.69
CA PHE A 171 -2.70 1.42 -10.95
C PHE A 171 -3.95 0.85 -11.63
N ASP A 172 -4.05 0.94 -12.95
CA ASP A 172 -5.17 0.36 -13.70
C ASP A 172 -5.25 -1.16 -13.52
N LEU A 173 -4.09 -1.84 -13.53
CA LEU A 173 -4.01 -3.29 -13.30
C LEU A 173 -4.40 -3.71 -11.87
N ILE A 174 -3.96 -2.97 -10.85
CA ILE A 174 -4.19 -3.34 -9.44
C ILE A 174 -5.50 -2.81 -8.86
N SER A 175 -6.15 -1.82 -9.49
CA SER A 175 -7.36 -1.16 -8.97
C SER A 175 -8.50 -2.12 -8.65
N LEU A 176 -8.86 -2.97 -9.61
CA LEU A 176 -9.96 -3.91 -9.43
C LEU A 176 -9.63 -5.00 -8.39
N PRO A 177 -8.46 -5.69 -8.45
CA PRO A 177 -8.05 -6.63 -7.40
C PRO A 177 -8.02 -6.01 -6.00
N MET A 178 -7.42 -4.83 -5.84
CA MET A 178 -7.32 -4.14 -4.55
C MET A 178 -8.69 -3.82 -3.97
N ARG A 179 -9.61 -3.29 -4.79
CA ARG A 179 -10.98 -2.98 -4.37
C ARG A 179 -11.74 -4.23 -3.95
N LYS A 180 -11.69 -5.30 -4.76
CA LYS A 180 -12.36 -6.57 -4.43
C LYS A 180 -11.83 -7.17 -3.13
N ALA A 181 -10.52 -7.15 -2.94
CA ALA A 181 -9.89 -7.65 -1.73
C ALA A 181 -10.28 -6.81 -0.50
N ALA A 182 -10.32 -5.48 -0.63
CA ALA A 182 -10.79 -4.58 0.43
C ALA A 182 -12.26 -4.85 0.80
N ASP A 183 -13.15 -4.99 -0.19
CA ASP A 183 -14.56 -5.32 0.02
C ASP A 183 -14.73 -6.66 0.75
N GLN A 184 -13.98 -7.68 0.33
CA GLN A 184 -14.00 -8.98 0.99
C GLN A 184 -13.54 -8.89 2.44
N ARG A 185 -12.43 -8.20 2.72
CA ARG A 185 -11.92 -8.00 4.08
C ARG A 185 -12.93 -7.26 4.96
N ARG A 186 -13.61 -6.23 4.43
CA ARG A 186 -14.66 -5.49 5.15
C ARG A 186 -15.87 -6.35 5.47
N ARG A 187 -16.34 -7.17 4.54
CA ARG A 187 -17.50 -8.07 4.75
C ARG A 187 -17.28 -9.09 5.87
N LEU A 188 -16.03 -9.47 6.10
CA LEU A 188 -15.65 -10.41 7.16
C LEU A 188 -15.54 -9.75 8.55
N LEU A 189 -15.67 -8.43 8.66
CA LEU A 189 -15.59 -7.73 9.95
C LEU A 189 -16.89 -7.89 10.77
N PRO A 190 -16.79 -8.23 12.07
CA PRO A 190 -17.92 -8.14 13.00
C PRO A 190 -18.49 -6.72 13.07
N LYS A 191 -19.80 -6.57 13.40
CA LYS A 191 -20.49 -5.26 13.47
C LYS A 191 -19.76 -4.22 14.34
N ASN A 192 -19.22 -4.62 15.50
CA ASN A 192 -18.46 -3.72 16.37
C ASN A 192 -17.12 -3.29 15.76
N SER A 193 -16.47 -4.17 15.02
CA SER A 193 -15.25 -3.86 14.27
C SER A 193 -15.52 -2.95 13.09
N MET A 194 -16.67 -3.10 12.42
CA MET A 194 -17.07 -2.23 11.31
C MET A 194 -17.28 -0.78 11.75
N LYS A 195 -17.88 -0.53 12.92
CA LYS A 195 -17.99 0.84 13.47
C LYS A 195 -16.61 1.48 13.69
N ARG A 196 -15.63 0.69 14.15
CA ARG A 196 -14.26 1.16 14.39
C ARG A 196 -13.52 1.41 13.08
N TYR A 197 -13.73 0.56 12.07
CA TYR A 197 -13.26 0.78 10.70
C TYR A 197 -13.77 2.12 10.16
N LEU A 198 -15.08 2.35 10.15
CA LEU A 198 -15.70 3.57 9.59
C LEU A 198 -15.28 4.86 10.30
N ARG A 199 -14.90 4.77 11.57
CA ARG A 199 -14.32 5.91 12.30
C ARG A 199 -12.90 6.18 11.83
N ALA A 200 -12.06 5.14 11.83
CA ALA A 200 -10.67 5.25 11.38
C ALA A 200 -10.58 5.67 9.90
N GLU A 201 -11.48 5.18 9.05
CA GLU A 201 -11.57 5.55 7.63
C GLU A 201 -11.77 7.06 7.49
N ARG A 202 -12.72 7.64 8.23
CA ARG A 202 -12.94 9.10 8.21
C ARG A 202 -11.71 9.89 8.68
N GLU A 203 -11.09 9.47 9.78
CA GLU A 203 -9.91 10.12 10.34
C GLU A 203 -8.72 10.07 9.34
N PHE A 204 -8.45 8.90 8.74
CA PHE A 204 -7.36 8.75 7.76
C PHE A 204 -7.68 9.39 6.41
N SER A 205 -8.92 9.34 5.94
CA SER A 205 -9.36 10.04 4.73
C SER A 205 -9.11 11.54 4.85
N GLN A 206 -9.48 12.15 5.99
CA GLN A 206 -9.20 13.56 6.24
C GLN A 206 -7.69 13.83 6.26
N HIS A 207 -6.93 13.06 7.03
CA HIS A 207 -5.49 13.24 7.15
C HIS A 207 -4.76 13.12 5.79
N TYR A 208 -5.12 12.12 4.97
CA TYR A 208 -4.50 11.95 3.66
C TYR A 208 -4.98 12.96 2.62
N ALA A 209 -6.22 13.45 2.71
CA ALA A 209 -6.68 14.57 1.89
C ALA A 209 -5.91 15.86 2.22
N GLU A 210 -5.68 16.15 3.50
CA GLU A 210 -4.84 17.26 3.96
C GLU A 210 -3.40 17.13 3.45
N LEU A 211 -2.80 15.95 3.60
CA LEU A 211 -1.43 15.67 3.14
C LEU A 211 -1.29 15.89 1.63
N CYS A 212 -2.25 15.43 0.84
CA CYS A 212 -2.22 15.55 -0.62
C CYS A 212 -2.72 16.90 -1.14
N GLY A 213 -3.25 17.77 -0.30
CA GLY A 213 -3.85 19.04 -0.71
C GLY A 213 -5.18 18.89 -1.45
N PHE A 214 -5.92 17.80 -1.24
CA PHE A 214 -7.23 17.53 -1.86
C PHE A 214 -8.39 18.22 -1.14
N ILE A 215 -8.14 18.99 -0.09
CA ILE A 215 -9.20 19.69 0.61
C ILE A 215 -9.78 20.75 -0.35
N PRO A 216 -11.09 20.73 -0.64
CA PRO A 216 -11.71 21.87 -1.29
C PRO A 216 -11.50 23.07 -0.38
N SER A 217 -10.87 24.13 -0.91
CA SER A 217 -10.81 25.42 -0.25
C SER A 217 -12.23 25.76 0.23
N ALA A 218 -12.40 25.88 1.55
CA ALA A 218 -13.65 26.34 2.13
C ALA A 218 -13.92 27.73 1.55
N LYS A 219 -14.84 27.79 0.59
CA LYS A 219 -15.44 29.05 0.13
C LYS A 219 -16.41 29.56 1.18
#